data_AF-A0A8S4C1C7-F1
#
_entry.id   AF-A0A8S4C1C7-F1
#
_cell.length_a   1.000
_cell.length_b   1.000
_cell.length_c   1.000
_cell.angle_alpha   90.00
_cell.angle_beta   90.00
_cell.angle_gamma   90.00
#
_symmetry.space_group_name_H-M   'P 1'
#
loop_
_entity.id
_entity.type
_entity.pdbx_description
1 polymer ?
#
loop_
_entity_poly.entity_id
_entity_poly.type
_entity_poly.pdbx_seq_one_letter_code
_entity_poly.pdbx_strand_id
1 'polypeptide(L)' 'MVLLYSPSTALAFSNLAKKYKINLSAKSAVCISEKTAAKLNKDEWGKIVIAKISSEASIIEAIITV' A
#
# COMPACT_ATOMS: atom_id res chain seq x y z
N MET A 1 -4.99 6.55 -4.50
CA MET A 1 -3.89 5.56 -4.50
C MET A 1 -2.84 6.01 -3.51
N VAL A 2 -2.20 5.07 -2.81
CA VAL A 2 -1.11 5.34 -1.85
C VAL A 2 0.03 4.37 -2.11
N LEU A 3 1.25 4.88 -2.20
CA LEU A 3 2.46 4.09 -2.41
C LEU A 3 3.25 3.96 -1.11
N LEU A 4 3.61 2.74 -0.75
CA LEU A 4 4.28 2.41 0.51
C LEU A 4 5.58 1.67 0.21
N TYR A 5 6.69 2.36 0.50
CA TYR A 5 8.05 1.92 0.19
C TYR A 5 8.72 1.14 1.32
N SER A 6 8.14 1.08 2.51
CA SER A 6 8.76 0.36 3.62
C SER A 6 7.73 -0.15 4.64
N PRO A 7 8.06 -1.21 5.39
CA PRO A 7 7.20 -1.69 6.47
C PRO A 7 6.90 -0.61 7.53
N SER A 8 7.86 0.26 7.85
CA SER A 8 7.66 1.33 8.84
C SER A 8 6.69 2.41 8.35
N THR A 9 6.79 2.81 7.07
CA THR A 9 5.86 3.79 6.47
C THR A 9 4.45 3.22 6.34
N ALA A 10 4.31 1.94 5.94
CA ALA A 10 3.01 1.26 5.90
C ALA A 10 2.33 1.21 7.27
N LEU A 11 3.07 0.84 8.32
CA LEU A 11 2.54 0.79 9.69
C LEU A 11 2.13 2.19 10.18
N ALA A 12 2.99 3.20 9.97
CA ALA A 12 2.70 4.57 10.36
C ALA A 12 1.45 5.11 9.64
N PHE A 13 1.33 4.84 8.34
CA PHE A 13 0.17 5.22 7.54
C PHE A 13 -1.12 4.57 8.08
N SER A 14 -1.14 3.25 8.30
CA SER A 14 -2.31 2.55 8.85
C SER A 14 -2.71 3.09 10.22
N ASN A 15 -1.75 3.37 11.10
CA ASN A 15 -2.03 3.96 12.41
C ASN A 15 -2.67 5.35 12.28
N LEU A 16 -2.19 6.19 11.35
CA LEU A 16 -2.76 7.51 11.10
C LEU A 16 -4.15 7.41 10.48
N ALA A 17 -4.34 6.57 9.47
CA ALA A 17 -5.64 6.35 8.84
C ALA A 17 -6.69 5.93 9.88
N LYS A 18 -6.34 4.99 10.76
CA LYS A 18 -7.20 4.57 11.87
C LYS A 18 -7.47 5.69 12.87
N LYS A 19 -6.43 6.43 13.29
CA LYS A 19 -6.55 7.56 14.23
C LYS A 19 -7.53 8.62 13.71
N TYR A 20 -7.48 8.92 12.41
CA TYR A 20 -8.32 9.94 11.78
C TYR A 20 -9.58 9.37 11.11
N LYS A 21 -9.88 8.07 11.30
CA LYS A 21 -11.05 7.38 10.73
C LYS A 21 -11.17 7.57 9.20
N ILE A 22 -10.04 7.54 8.51
CA ILE A 22 -10.00 7.68 7.05
C ILE A 22 -10.57 6.41 6.41
N ASN A 23 -11.56 6.57 5.53
CA ASN A 23 -12.10 5.44 4.77
C ASN A 23 -11.18 5.08 3.59
N LEU A 24 -10.62 3.87 3.62
CA LEU A 24 -9.70 3.34 2.62
C LEU A 24 -10.36 2.32 1.67
N SER A 25 -11.65 2.02 1.83
CA SER A 25 -12.32 0.94 1.09
C SER A 25 -12.39 1.15 -0.42
N ALA A 26 -12.38 2.40 -0.89
CA ALA A 26 -12.32 2.76 -2.30
C ALA A 26 -10.89 3.15 -2.77
N LYS A 27 -9.88 2.94 -1.92
CA LYS A 27 -8.49 3.29 -2.19
C LYS A 27 -7.67 2.04 -2.41
N SER A 28 -6.66 2.20 -3.25
CA SER A 28 -5.68 1.17 -3.54
C SER A 28 -4.33 1.51 -2.91
N ALA A 29 -3.70 0.53 -2.28
CA ALA A 29 -2.31 0.59 -1.82
C ALA A 29 -1.40 -0.12 -2.82
N VAL A 30 -0.27 0.50 -3.14
CA VAL A 30 0.84 -0.14 -3.85
C VAL A 30 1.95 -0.33 -2.84
N CYS A 31 2.36 -1.56 -2.61
CA CYS A 31 3.44 -1.92 -1.70
C CYS A 31 4.61 -2.46 -2.52
N ILE A 32 5.82 -2.03 -2.19
CA ILE A 32 6.99 -2.52 -2.92
C ILE A 32 7.36 -3.96 -2.53
N SER A 33 6.88 -4.50 -1.41
CA SER A 33 7.21 -5.87 -1.02
C SER A 33 6.12 -6.51 -0.18
N GLU A 34 6.13 -7.84 -0.12
CA GLU A 34 5.23 -8.59 0.78
C GLU A 34 5.41 -8.17 2.24
N LYS A 35 6.65 -7.92 2.68
CA LYS A 35 6.93 -7.40 4.03
C LYS A 35 6.25 -6.06 4.31
N THR A 36 6.10 -5.22 3.28
CA THR A 36 5.41 -3.93 3.40
C THR A 36 3.90 -4.11 3.41
N ALA A 37 3.37 -4.95 2.51
CA ALA A 37 1.95 -5.28 2.46
C ALA A 37 1.45 -5.95 3.74
N ALA A 38 2.28 -6.76 4.40
CA ALA A 38 1.97 -7.43 5.67
C ALA A 38 1.75 -6.45 6.85
N LYS A 39 2.08 -5.16 6.70
CA LYS A 39 1.80 -4.12 7.70
C LYS A 39 0.46 -3.42 7.49
N LEU A 40 -0.24 -3.74 6.41
CA LEU A 40 -1.58 -3.24 6.14
C LEU A 40 -2.65 -4.23 6.60
N ASN A 41 -3.80 -3.69 7.02
CA ASN A 41 -5.00 -4.48 7.25
C ASN A 41 -5.75 -4.65 5.91
N LYS A 42 -5.79 -5.86 5.36
CA LYS A 42 -6.36 -6.12 4.02
C LYS A 42 -7.84 -5.72 3.91
N ASP A 43 -8.59 -5.82 5.01
CA ASP A 43 -10.03 -5.55 5.02
C ASP A 43 -10.35 -4.04 4.96
N GLU A 44 -9.36 -3.18 5.23
CA GLU A 44 -9.53 -1.72 5.18
C GLU A 44 -9.39 -1.16 3.76
N TRP A 45 -8.71 -1.87 2.86
CA TRP A 45 -8.37 -1.38 1.53
C TRP A 45 -9.25 -2.00 0.45
N GLY A 46 -9.59 -1.22 -0.58
CA GLY A 46 -10.26 -1.76 -1.75
C GLY A 46 -9.37 -2.70 -2.56
N LYS A 47 -8.07 -2.39 -2.63
CA LYS A 47 -7.07 -3.20 -3.35
C LYS A 47 -5.68 -2.99 -2.76
N ILE A 48 -4.91 -4.06 -2.62
CA ILE A 48 -3.48 -3.99 -2.29
C ILE A 48 -2.71 -4.67 -3.42
N VAL A 49 -1.83 -3.92 -4.07
CA VAL A 49 -0.95 -4.42 -5.14
C VAL A 49 0.47 -4.49 -4.61
N ILE A 50 1.12 -5.61 -4.84
CA ILE A 50 2.53 -5.80 -4.50
C ILE A 50 3.33 -5.69 -5.78
N ALA A 51 4.11 -4.62 -5.92
CA ALA A 51 5.04 -4.48 -7.04
C ALA A 51 6.15 -5.52 -6.86
N LYS A 52 6.30 -6.44 -7.81
CA LYS A 52 7.44 -7.36 -7.84
C LYS A 52 8.68 -6.52 -8.19
N ILE A 53 9.48 -6.13 -7.20
CA ILE A 53 10.67 -5.28 -7.44
C ILE A 53 11.74 -6.10 -8.16
N SER A 54 11.68 -6.16 -9.48
CA SER A 54 12.86 -6.41 -10.31
C SER A 54 13.47 -5.09 -10.80
N SER A 55 12.72 -3.97 -10.74
CA SER A 55 13.17 -2.64 -11.15
C SER A 55 12.22 -1.52 -10.68
N GLU A 56 12.65 -0.25 -10.78
CA GLU A 56 11.79 0.93 -10.57
C GLU A 56 10.60 0.97 -11.55
N ALA A 57 10.79 0.48 -12.77
CA ALA A 57 9.72 0.38 -13.77
C ALA A 57 8.55 -0.48 -13.29
N SER A 58 8.82 -1.57 -12.57
CA SER A 58 7.81 -2.46 -12.00
C SER A 58 6.91 -1.76 -10.96
N ILE A 59 7.47 -0.76 -10.27
CA ILE A 59 6.70 0.08 -9.32
C ILE A 59 5.79 1.02 -10.10
N ILE A 60 6.30 1.65 -11.17
CA ILE A 60 5.53 2.54 -12.04
C ILE A 60 4.36 1.79 -12.69
N GLU A 61 4.60 0.58 -13.22
CA GLU A 61 3.57 -0.28 -13.79
C GLU A 61 2.47 -0.62 -12.77
N ALA A 62 2.85 -0.96 -11.54
CA ALA A 62 1.91 -1.25 -10.46
C ALA A 62 1.07 -0.03 -10.05
N ILE A 63 1.59 1.18 -10.21
CA ILE A 63 0.89 2.44 -9.92
C ILE A 63 -0.15 2.75 -11.00
N ILE A 64 0.20 2.57 -12.29
CA ILE A 64 -0.69 2.93 -13.41
C ILE A 64 -1.78 1.89 -13.70
N THR A 65 -1.57 0.64 -13.30
CA THR A 65 -2.51 -0.48 -13.56
C THR A 65 -3.67 -0.54 -12.56
N VAL A 66 -3.65 0.31 -11.53
CA VAL A 66 -4.50 0.23 -10.34
C VAL A 66 -5.76 1.06 -10.44
#